data_AF-A0A6A6MR83-F1
#
_entry.id   AF-A0A6A6MR83-F1
#
_cell.length_a   1.000
_cell.length_b   1.000
_cell.length_c   1.000
_cell.angle_alpha   90.00
_cell.angle_beta   90.00
_cell.angle_gamma   90.00
#
_symmetry.space_group_name_H-M   'P 1'
#
loop_
_entity.id
_entity.type
_entity.pdbx_description
1 polymer ?
#
loop_
_entity_poly.entity_id
_entity_poly.type
_entity_poly.pdbx_seq_one_letter_code
_entity_poly.pdbx_strand_id
1 'polypeptide(L)'
;MDAMMMGLRLPMIELREMGSSIEVILISGLKKNFMLYEVITILEEEGAEVVSASFSTVGDKVFHTVHAQSWCGDFKGLPEIAGTDLLELHVKSET
;
A
#
# COMPACT_ATOMS: atom_id res chain seq x y z
N MET A 1 38.05 -6.68 -9.51
CA MET A 1 36.78 -6.18 -8.93
C MET A 1 35.74 -6.31 -10.03
N ASP A 2 34.49 -6.68 -9.69
CA ASP A 2 33.34 -6.83 -10.61
C ASP A 2 33.17 -8.19 -11.33
N ALA A 3 33.17 -9.28 -10.56
CA ALA A 3 32.64 -10.59 -10.99
C ALA A 3 31.32 -10.99 -10.28
N MET A 4 30.85 -10.21 -9.30
CA MET A 4 29.59 -10.46 -8.56
C MET A 4 28.40 -9.61 -9.07
N MET A 5 28.57 -8.88 -10.18
CA MET A 5 27.58 -7.97 -10.79
C MET A 5 26.72 -8.66 -11.86
N MET A 6 26.35 -9.93 -11.67
CA MET A 6 25.36 -10.65 -12.48
C MET A 6 24.33 -11.25 -11.50
N GLY A 7 23.11 -10.76 -11.33
CA GLY A 7 22.43 -9.68 -12.03
C GLY A 7 21.00 -9.52 -11.49
N LEU A 8 20.84 -8.76 -10.40
CA LEU A 8 19.55 -8.14 -10.07
C LEU A 8 19.75 -6.63 -10.14
N ARG A 9 19.12 -6.00 -11.14
CA ARG A 9 19.12 -4.55 -11.27
C ARG A 9 18.27 -3.99 -10.14
N LEU A 10 18.91 -3.45 -9.12
CA LEU A 10 18.23 -2.77 -8.02
C LEU A 10 17.77 -1.37 -8.45
N PRO A 11 16.62 -0.89 -7.97
CA PRO A 11 15.74 -1.55 -7.01
C PRO A 11 14.87 -2.65 -7.64
N MET A 12 14.61 -3.70 -6.88
CA MET A 12 13.70 -4.78 -7.28
C MET A 12 12.49 -4.77 -6.36
N ILE A 13 11.30 -4.97 -6.93
CA ILE A 13 10.04 -5.06 -6.19
C ILE A 13 9.43 -6.43 -6.50
N GLU A 14 9.10 -7.18 -5.46
CA GLU A 14 8.34 -8.42 -5.54
C GLU A 14 7.00 -8.25 -4.84
N LEU A 15 5.96 -8.88 -5.39
CA LEU A 15 4.60 -8.82 -4.89
C LEU A 15 4.11 -10.24 -4.60
N ARG A 16 3.56 -10.46 -3.41
CA ARG A 16 3.06 -11.75 -2.95
C ARG A 16 1.62 -11.58 -2.47
N GLU A 17 0.70 -12.27 -3.13
CA GLU A 17 -0.70 -12.30 -2.72
C GLU A 17 -0.89 -13.35 -1.61
N MET A 18 -1.56 -12.96 -0.53
CA MET A 18 -1.88 -13.78 0.63
C MET A 18 -3.39 -13.68 0.95
N GLY A 19 -4.23 -13.92 -0.06
CA GLY A 19 -5.70 -13.83 0.06
C GLY A 19 -6.17 -12.37 0.14
N SER A 20 -6.71 -11.94 1.28
CA SER A 20 -7.13 -10.55 1.53
C SER A 20 -5.97 -9.60 1.88
N SER A 21 -4.74 -10.09 1.79
CA SER A 21 -3.55 -9.33 2.11
C SER A 21 -2.49 -9.47 1.02
N ILE A 22 -1.62 -8.48 0.94
CA ILE A 22 -0.55 -8.37 -0.01
C ILE A 22 0.75 -8.08 0.72
N GLU A 23 1.79 -8.82 0.37
CA GLU A 23 3.15 -8.60 0.86
C GLU A 23 3.98 -8.03 -0.29
N VAL A 24 4.57 -6.86 -0.05
CA VAL A 24 5.46 -6.16 -0.97
C VAL A 24 6.87 -6.27 -0.43
N ILE A 25 7.79 -6.82 -1.23
CA ILE A 25 9.21 -6.92 -0.87
C ILE A 25 9.99 -6.00 -1.81
N LEU A 26 10.52 -4.91 -1.26
CA LEU A 26 11.38 -3.97 -1.95
C LEU A 26 12.84 -4.27 -1.58
N ILE A 27 13.67 -4.55 -2.59
CA ILE A 27 15.10 -4.81 -2.42
C ILE A 27 15.88 -3.63 -2.99
N SER A 28 16.67 -2.99 -2.15
CA SER A 28 17.53 -1.85 -2.51
C SER A 28 18.98 -2.08 -2.08
N GLY A 29 19.90 -1.24 -2.56
CA GLY A 29 21.28 -1.23 -2.08
C GLY A 29 21.45 -0.24 -0.93
N LEU A 30 22.51 -0.39 -0.12
CA LEU A 30 22.79 0.45 1.06
C LEU A 30 22.79 1.98 0.81
N LYS A 31 23.00 2.42 -0.43
CA LYS A 31 23.15 3.84 -0.82
C LYS A 31 22.07 4.35 -1.79
N LYS A 32 20.96 3.62 -1.97
CA LYS A 32 19.86 4.06 -2.84
C LYS A 32 18.70 4.59 -2.01
N ASN A 33 18.34 5.85 -2.24
CA ASN A 33 17.30 6.57 -1.53
C ASN A 33 15.93 5.93 -1.76
N PHE A 34 15.48 5.22 -0.73
CA PHE A 34 14.11 5.11 -0.21
C PHE A 34 12.95 5.31 -1.21
N MET A 35 12.52 4.22 -1.84
CA MET A 35 11.20 4.08 -2.47
C MET A 35 10.15 3.46 -1.53
N LEU A 36 10.50 3.16 -0.28
CA LEU A 36 9.58 2.51 0.66
C LEU A 36 8.35 3.39 0.95
N TYR A 37 8.56 4.70 1.07
CA TYR A 37 7.47 5.65 1.26
C TYR A 37 6.49 5.65 0.08
N GLU A 38 7.01 5.64 -1.15
CA GLU A 38 6.17 5.57 -2.36
C GLU A 38 5.35 4.28 -2.39
N VAL A 39 5.94 3.14 -2.00
CA VAL A 39 5.21 1.87 -1.88
C VAL A 39 4.06 1.97 -0.88
N ILE A 40 4.31 2.55 0.30
CA ILE A 40 3.27 2.73 1.33
C ILE A 40 2.16 3.66 0.82
N THR A 41 2.52 4.80 0.22
CA THR A 41 1.55 5.75 -0.31
C THR A 41 0.66 5.11 -1.37
N ILE A 42 1.22 4.36 -2.32
CA ILE A 42 0.44 3.67 -3.36
C ILE A 42 -0.51 2.65 -2.71
N LEU A 43 -0.05 1.89 -1.72
CA LEU A 43 -0.91 0.92 -1.02
C LEU A 43 -2.10 1.63 -0.33
N GLU A 44 -1.85 2.75 0.35
CA GLU A 44 -2.89 3.54 1.01
C GLU A 44 -3.86 4.20 0.00
N GLU A 45 -3.37 4.71 -1.12
CA GLU A 45 -4.19 5.30 -2.20
C GLU A 45 -5.12 4.28 -2.85
N GLU A 46 -4.68 3.02 -2.98
CA GLU A 46 -5.49 1.91 -3.47
C GLU A 46 -6.44 1.33 -2.41
N GLY A 47 -6.51 1.93 -1.22
CA GLY A 47 -7.41 1.51 -0.14
C GLY A 47 -6.92 0.27 0.62
N ALA A 48 -5.64 -0.06 0.55
CA ALA A 48 -5.01 -1.07 1.38
C ALA A 48 -4.42 -0.44 2.65
N GLU A 49 -4.72 -1.04 3.79
CA GLU A 49 -4.15 -0.64 5.08
C GLU A 49 -2.82 -1.36 5.30
N VAL A 50 -1.74 -0.62 5.50
CA VAL A 50 -0.44 -1.20 5.85
C VAL A 50 -0.45 -1.66 7.30
N VAL A 51 -0.47 -2.98 7.52
CA VAL A 51 -0.52 -3.59 8.85
C VAL A 51 0.87 -3.73 9.48
N SER A 52 1.91 -3.88 8.65
CA SER A 52 3.27 -4.08 9.13
C SER A 52 4.28 -3.67 8.06
N ALA A 53 5.36 -3.04 8.49
CA ALA A 53 6.53 -2.79 7.67
C ALA A 53 7.77 -3.19 8.46
N SER A 54 8.65 -3.96 7.83
CA SER A 54 9.90 -4.40 8.42
C SER A 54 11.03 -4.28 7.42
N PHE A 55 12.26 -4.22 7.90
CA PHE A 55 13.43 -4.24 7.02
C PHE A 55 14.52 -5.15 7.59
N SER A 56 15.30 -5.73 6.69
CA SER A 56 16.50 -6.49 7.03
C SER A 56 17.61 -6.18 6.04
N THR A 57 18.85 -6.27 6.50
CA THR A 57 20.03 -6.00 5.68
C THR A 57 20.84 -7.27 5.56
N VAL A 58 21.12 -7.70 4.33
CA VAL A 58 21.95 -8.87 4.04
C VAL A 58 23.06 -8.44 3.07
N GLY A 59 24.28 -8.36 3.58
CA GLY A 59 25.44 -7.88 2.82
C GLY A 59 25.29 -6.41 2.42
N ASP A 60 25.31 -6.14 1.11
CA ASP A 60 25.19 -4.82 0.51
C ASP A 60 23.74 -4.44 0.11
N LYS A 61 22.76 -5.25 0.54
CA LYS A 61 21.35 -5.12 0.16
C LYS A 61 20.46 -4.94 1.38
N VAL A 62 19.40 -4.15 1.20
CA VAL A 62 18.35 -3.92 2.17
C VAL A 62 17.05 -4.45 1.60
N PHE A 63 16.37 -5.28 2.37
CA PHE A 63 15.09 -5.90 2.07
C PHE A 63 14.05 -5.22 2.93
N HIS A 64 13.15 -4.46 2.31
CA HIS A 64 12.00 -3.86 2.97
C HIS A 64 10.79 -4.74 2.67
N THR A 65 10.09 -5.17 3.70
CA THR A 65 8.89 -6.01 3.58
C THR A 65 7.72 -5.23 4.14
N VAL A 66 6.70 -5.00 3.32
CA VAL A 66 5.46 -4.30 3.70
C VAL A 66 4.31 -5.28 3.55
N HIS A 67 3.56 -5.47 4.61
CA HIS A 67 2.31 -6.20 4.58
C HIS A 67 1.18 -5.19 4.61
N ALA A 68 0.29 -5.29 3.63
CA ALA A 68 -0.94 -4.53 3.59
C ALA A 68 -2.14 -5.48 3.45
N GLN A 69 -3.27 -5.08 4.00
CA GLN A 69 -4.54 -5.79 3.84
C GLN A 69 -5.49 -4.91 3.04
N SER A 70 -6.23 -5.50 2.11
CA SER A 70 -7.28 -4.75 1.45
C SER A 70 -8.39 -4.48 2.45
N TRP A 71 -8.85 -3.23 2.49
CA TRP A 71 -10.10 -2.95 3.18
C TRP A 71 -11.23 -3.48 2.31
N CYS A 72 -11.52 -4.78 2.41
CA CYS A 72 -12.82 -5.28 2.03
C CYS A 72 -13.79 -4.81 3.12
N GLY A 73 -14.21 -3.55 3.01
CA GLY A 73 -15.21 -3.00 3.89
C GLY A 73 -16.53 -3.72 3.66
N ASP A 74 -16.82 -4.72 4.49
CA ASP A 74 -18.16 -4.76 5.05
C ASP A 74 -18.33 -3.38 5.73
N PHE A 75 -19.24 -2.56 5.23
CA PHE A 75 -19.65 -1.30 5.86
C PHE A 75 -20.23 -1.57 7.27
N LYS A 76 -19.38 -1.93 8.23
CA LYS A 76 -19.77 -2.22 9.60
C LYS A 76 -19.47 -0.99 10.44
N GLY A 77 -20.24 0.06 10.17
CA GLY A 77 -20.09 1.35 10.86
C GLY A 77 -20.98 2.47 10.34
N LEU A 78 -21.66 2.32 9.20
CA LEU A 78 -22.76 3.22 8.89
C LEU A 78 -23.97 2.83 9.76
N PRO A 79 -24.62 3.78 10.46
CA PRO A 79 -25.99 3.53 10.87
C PRO A 79 -26.75 3.20 9.59
N GLU A 80 -27.40 2.04 9.59
CA GLU A 80 -28.37 1.64 8.60
C GLU A 80 -29.46 2.72 8.58
N ILE A 81 -29.28 3.79 7.79
CA ILE A 81 -30.37 4.64 7.36
C ILE A 81 -31.15 3.84 6.33
N ALA A 82 -31.90 2.88 6.84
CA ALA A 82 -32.95 2.22 6.12
C ALA A 82 -33.90 3.29 5.60
N GLY A 83 -33.97 3.39 4.28
CA GLY A 83 -35.20 3.78 3.61
C GLY A 83 -35.38 5.26 3.35
N THR A 84 -35.73 5.48 2.08
CA THR A 84 -36.66 6.49 1.55
C THR A 84 -36.09 7.84 1.13
N ASP A 85 -36.18 8.00 -0.19
CA ASP A 85 -36.55 9.19 -0.93
C ASP A 85 -35.57 10.37 -1.04
N LEU A 86 -34.93 10.39 -2.21
CA LEU A 86 -35.03 11.45 -3.22
C LEU A 86 -35.76 12.74 -2.78
N LEU A 87 -35.15 13.89 -3.09
CA LEU A 87 -35.75 15.23 -3.19
C LEU A 87 -35.91 16.02 -1.88
N GLU A 88 -34.85 16.68 -1.42
CA GLU A 88 -34.99 18.03 -0.80
C GLU A 88 -33.72 18.85 -1.12
N LEU A 89 -33.33 18.90 -2.40
CA LEU A 89 -32.52 20.00 -2.91
C LEU A 89 -33.48 21.07 -3.46
N HIS A 90 -34.43 21.50 -2.63
CA HIS A 90 -35.15 22.74 -2.89
C HIS A 90 -34.26 23.89 -2.44
N VAL A 91 -33.49 24.37 -3.42
CA VAL A 91 -33.23 25.79 -3.67
C VAL A 91 -34.22 26.67 -2.88
N LYS A 92 -33.77 27.26 -1.78
CA LYS A 92 -34.25 28.59 -1.41
C LYS A 92 -33.23 29.57 -1.92
N SER A 93 -33.34 29.90 -3.21
CA SER A 93 -32.95 31.22 -3.66
C SER A 93 -33.90 32.24 -3.01
N GLU A 94 -33.36 33.43 -2.78
CA GLU A 94 -34.06 34.70 -2.62
C GLU A 94 -35.09 34.83 -1.48
N THR A 95 -34.72 35.63 -0.48
CA THR A 95 -35.13 37.04 -0.50
C THR A 95 -34.01 37.88 0.11
#